data_AF-X0XP07-F1
#
_entry.id   AF-X0XP07-F1
#
_cell.length_a   1.000
_cell.length_b   1.000
_cell.length_c   1.000
_cell.angle_alpha   90.00
_cell.angle_beta   90.00
_cell.angle_gamma   90.00
#
_symmetry.space_group_name_H-M   'P 1'
#
loop_
_entity.id
_entity.type
_entity.pdbx_description
1 polymer ?
#
loop_
_entity_poly.entity_id
_entity_poly.type
_entity_poly.pdbx_seq_one_letter_code
_entity_poly.pdbx_strand_id
1 'polypeptide(L)'
;LDEQQKNSVSRGLWHIFYAFASKRIAESTSGETVHIDVARADEICAALAVLSKGSKSEKLDHVFRLFNRVNPDPVNDSLGKRQMWRFIRAFRTVLNVIASAEFANSDLSTFSGSSSSNEDIGKLYERVTNQSVDDVCTSIVEKMFAWLNSSSNKSSSGDILKNRMTFEDFAQWYTVEGFRIIPWLELLDLRKWRMTYLYQFFSESQLLTTESDEESVFEFLLNGDGNVLAINADHVDNLTVVVKATGIYTLPPRHIFKSL
;
A
#
# COMPACT_ATOMS: atom_id res chain seq x y z
N LEU A 1 13.22 19.70 -11.63
CA LEU A 1 13.84 18.98 -10.50
C LEU A 1 15.34 19.12 -10.65
N ASP A 2 16.02 19.58 -9.61
CA ASP A 2 17.47 19.48 -9.53
C ASP A 2 17.91 17.99 -9.45
N GLU A 3 19.20 17.72 -9.58
CA GLU A 3 19.74 16.35 -9.57
C GLU A 3 19.47 15.63 -8.24
N GLN A 4 19.46 16.36 -7.12
CA GLN A 4 19.18 15.78 -5.81
C GLN A 4 17.72 15.30 -5.72
N GLN A 5 16.77 16.14 -6.15
CA GLN A 5 15.35 15.79 -6.21
C GLN A 5 15.07 14.62 -7.16
N LYS A 6 15.73 14.57 -8.33
CA LYS A 6 15.58 13.42 -9.25
C LYS A 6 16.04 12.11 -8.60
N ASN A 7 17.15 12.15 -7.85
CA ASN A 7 17.66 10.99 -7.13
C ASN A 7 16.70 10.56 -6.00
N SER A 8 16.17 11.49 -5.22
CA SER A 8 15.18 11.18 -4.18
C SER A 8 13.91 10.57 -4.76
N VAL A 9 13.40 11.09 -5.87
CA VAL A 9 12.22 10.55 -6.56
C VAL A 9 12.48 9.14 -7.09
N SER A 10 13.62 8.94 -7.73
CA SER A 10 14.02 7.63 -8.28
C SER A 10 14.15 6.58 -7.17
N ARG A 11 14.73 6.95 -6.01
CA ARG A 11 14.80 6.09 -4.83
C ARG A 11 13.44 5.79 -4.24
N GLY A 12 12.60 6.80 -4.01
CA GLY A 12 11.26 6.58 -3.46
C GLY A 12 10.42 5.64 -4.32
N LEU A 13 10.47 5.81 -5.64
CA LEU A 13 9.83 4.88 -6.57
C LEU A 13 10.47 3.49 -6.53
N TRP A 14 11.80 3.40 -6.50
CA TRP A 14 12.50 2.12 -6.40
C TRP A 14 12.08 1.34 -5.15
N HIS A 15 12.01 1.97 -3.98
CA HIS A 15 11.55 1.33 -2.75
C HIS A 15 10.10 0.83 -2.87
N ILE A 16 9.22 1.62 -3.48
CA ILE A 16 7.83 1.20 -3.73
C ILE A 16 7.79 -0.02 -4.64
N PHE A 17 8.46 0.01 -5.80
CA PHE A 17 8.44 -1.12 -6.74
C PHE A 17 9.11 -2.37 -6.18
N TYR A 18 10.26 -2.21 -5.52
CA TYR A 18 11.03 -3.31 -4.97
C TYR A 18 10.30 -4.02 -3.84
N ALA A 19 9.48 -3.31 -3.05
CA ALA A 19 8.68 -3.95 -2.00
C ALA A 19 7.64 -4.97 -2.53
N PHE A 20 7.29 -4.92 -3.82
CA PHE A 20 6.41 -5.90 -4.46
C PHE A 20 7.17 -6.98 -5.24
N ALA A 21 8.50 -6.88 -5.33
CA ALA A 21 9.32 -7.88 -5.98
C ALA A 21 9.21 -9.20 -5.21
N SER A 22 8.92 -10.29 -5.94
CA SER A 22 8.95 -11.65 -5.42
C SER A 22 9.88 -12.49 -6.28
N LYS A 23 10.72 -13.31 -5.64
CA LYS A 23 11.58 -14.26 -6.34
C LYS A 23 10.74 -15.30 -7.07
N ARG A 24 10.91 -15.40 -8.38
CA ARG A 24 10.38 -16.46 -9.24
C ARG A 24 11.52 -17.25 -9.85
N ILE A 25 11.33 -18.56 -9.95
CA ILE A 25 12.24 -19.44 -10.67
C ILE A 25 11.88 -19.36 -12.15
N ALA A 26 12.86 -19.00 -12.98
CA ALA A 26 12.80 -19.09 -14.42
C ALA A 26 13.79 -20.17 -14.89
N GLU A 27 13.32 -21.05 -15.76
CA GLU A 27 14.17 -22.02 -16.43
C GLU A 27 14.89 -21.31 -17.59
N SER A 28 16.22 -21.27 -17.55
CA SER A 28 17.01 -20.79 -18.68
C SER A 28 17.10 -21.85 -19.77
N THR A 29 17.32 -21.42 -21.01
CA THR A 29 17.53 -22.31 -22.17
C THR A 29 18.74 -23.24 -22.00
N SER A 30 19.66 -22.93 -21.08
CA SER A 30 20.81 -23.75 -20.70
C SER A 30 20.53 -24.76 -19.57
N GLY A 31 19.30 -24.84 -19.06
CA GLY A 31 18.92 -25.70 -17.94
C GLY A 31 19.35 -25.16 -16.57
N GLU A 32 19.92 -23.96 -16.51
CA GLU A 32 20.32 -23.30 -15.28
C GLU A 32 19.11 -22.61 -14.65
N THR A 33 18.92 -22.80 -13.34
CA THR A 33 17.81 -22.20 -12.59
C THR A 33 18.17 -20.74 -12.28
N VAL A 34 17.45 -19.80 -12.90
CA VAL A 34 17.66 -18.37 -12.65
C VAL A 34 16.53 -17.85 -11.78
N HIS A 35 16.88 -17.24 -10.64
CA HIS A 35 15.91 -16.51 -9.84
C HIS A 35 15.75 -15.10 -10.41
N ILE A 36 14.53 -14.73 -10.75
CA ILE A 36 14.17 -13.38 -11.21
C ILE A 36 13.20 -12.73 -10.21
N ASP A 37 13.37 -11.44 -10.00
CA ASP A 37 12.44 -10.65 -9.19
C ASP A 37 11.27 -10.17 -10.06
N VAL A 38 10.05 -10.49 -9.63
CA VAL A 38 8.83 -10.16 -10.38
C VAL A 38 7.81 -9.53 -9.45
N ALA A 39 7.32 -8.35 -9.84
CA ALA A 39 6.18 -7.69 -9.20
C ALA A 39 4.94 -7.83 -10.09
N ARG A 40 3.78 -8.04 -9.48
CA ARG A 40 2.52 -8.13 -10.22
C ARG A 40 1.98 -6.75 -10.53
N ALA A 41 1.60 -6.52 -11.79
CA ALA A 41 1.18 -5.21 -12.24
C ALA A 41 -0.09 -4.71 -11.54
N ASP A 42 -1.00 -5.60 -11.15
CA ASP A 42 -2.20 -5.25 -10.38
C ASP A 42 -1.88 -4.69 -8.98
N GLU A 43 -0.90 -5.28 -8.29
CA GLU A 43 -0.42 -4.80 -6.98
C GLU A 43 0.35 -3.47 -7.10
N ILE A 44 1.19 -3.34 -8.13
CA ILE A 44 1.89 -2.08 -8.41
C ILE A 44 0.91 -0.95 -8.69
N CYS A 45 -0.09 -1.17 -9.53
CA CYS A 45 -1.05 -0.12 -9.83
C CYS A 45 -1.91 0.22 -8.60
N ALA A 46 -2.22 -0.74 -7.73
CA ALA A 46 -2.88 -0.47 -6.46
C ALA A 46 -2.01 0.40 -5.54
N ALA A 47 -0.70 0.13 -5.47
CA ALA A 47 0.25 0.97 -4.74
C ALA A 47 0.31 2.40 -5.30
N LEU A 48 0.41 2.55 -6.63
CA LEU A 48 0.41 3.86 -7.28
C LEU A 48 -0.92 4.61 -7.12
N ALA A 49 -2.04 3.90 -6.96
CA ALA A 49 -3.32 4.53 -6.69
C ALA A 49 -3.35 5.26 -5.34
N VAL A 50 -2.52 4.87 -4.36
CA VAL A 50 -2.34 5.63 -3.12
C VAL A 50 -1.86 7.04 -3.43
N LEU A 51 -0.92 7.18 -4.36
CA LEU A 51 -0.31 8.44 -4.78
C LEU A 51 -1.18 9.28 -5.71
N SER A 52 -2.34 8.76 -6.10
CA SER A 52 -3.22 9.37 -7.11
C SER A 52 -4.26 10.33 -6.52
N LYS A 53 -4.95 11.07 -7.38
CA LYS A 53 -6.10 11.90 -6.99
C LYS A 53 -7.26 11.02 -6.49
N GLY A 54 -8.13 11.59 -5.67
CA GLY A 54 -9.43 11.01 -5.36
C GLY A 54 -9.57 10.62 -3.90
N SER A 55 -10.81 10.31 -3.52
CA SER A 55 -11.17 9.86 -2.19
C SER A 55 -10.73 8.41 -1.93
N LYS A 56 -10.67 8.05 -0.64
CA LYS A 56 -10.47 6.67 -0.19
C LYS A 56 -11.41 5.69 -0.89
N SER A 57 -12.71 5.98 -0.92
CA SER A 57 -13.71 5.09 -1.52
C SER A 57 -13.52 4.90 -3.02
N GLU A 58 -13.23 5.98 -3.77
CA GLU A 58 -12.96 5.88 -5.22
C GLU A 58 -11.72 5.03 -5.53
N LYS A 59 -10.66 5.16 -4.72
CA LYS A 59 -9.43 4.37 -4.88
C LYS A 59 -9.67 2.89 -4.57
N LEU A 60 -10.34 2.61 -3.44
CA LEU A 60 -10.67 1.24 -3.04
C LEU A 60 -11.56 0.56 -4.08
N ASP A 61 -12.62 1.22 -4.54
CA ASP A 61 -13.55 0.71 -5.55
C ASP A 61 -12.85 0.42 -6.89
N HIS A 62 -11.97 1.31 -7.34
CA HIS A 62 -11.22 1.09 -8.58
C HIS A 62 -10.22 -0.06 -8.47
N VAL A 63 -9.46 -0.14 -7.37
CA VAL A 63 -8.50 -1.22 -7.14
C VAL A 63 -9.23 -2.55 -6.96
N PHE A 64 -10.38 -2.56 -6.28
CA PHE A 64 -11.18 -3.77 -6.09
C PHE A 64 -11.57 -4.39 -7.44
N ARG A 65 -12.06 -3.57 -8.38
CA ARG A 65 -12.36 -4.02 -9.74
C ARG A 65 -11.13 -4.49 -10.51
N LEU A 66 -9.95 -3.91 -10.29
CA LEU A 66 -8.71 -4.39 -10.89
C LEU A 66 -8.39 -5.83 -10.45
N PHE A 67 -8.47 -6.10 -9.14
CA PHE A 67 -8.22 -7.44 -8.60
C PHE A 67 -9.28 -8.46 -9.03
N ASN A 68 -10.52 -8.00 -9.27
CA ASN A 68 -11.54 -8.86 -9.86
C ASN A 68 -11.22 -9.15 -11.34
N ARG A 69 -10.90 -8.14 -12.17
CA ARG A 69 -10.60 -8.34 -13.61
C ARG A 69 -9.50 -9.35 -13.90
N VAL A 70 -8.45 -9.39 -13.08
CA VAL A 70 -7.31 -10.30 -13.27
C VAL A 70 -7.70 -11.76 -13.04
N ASN A 71 -8.71 -12.02 -12.20
CA ASN A 71 -9.26 -13.35 -12.00
C ASN A 71 -10.78 -13.21 -11.81
N PRO A 72 -11.50 -12.96 -12.92
CA PRO A 72 -12.86 -12.49 -12.90
C PRO A 72 -13.78 -13.61 -12.45
N ASP A 73 -14.63 -13.32 -11.47
CA ASP A 73 -15.72 -14.21 -11.14
C ASP A 73 -16.92 -13.93 -12.05
N PRO A 74 -17.55 -14.97 -12.64
CA PRO A 74 -18.76 -14.82 -13.43
C PRO A 74 -19.98 -14.35 -12.61
N VAL A 75 -19.92 -14.39 -11.27
CA VAL A 75 -21.03 -14.06 -10.36
C VAL A 75 -20.62 -12.93 -9.39
N ASN A 76 -21.25 -11.77 -9.57
CA ASN A 76 -21.33 -10.65 -8.61
C ASN A 76 -20.08 -9.78 -8.35
N ASP A 77 -19.12 -9.65 -9.28
CA ASP A 77 -17.99 -8.70 -9.14
C ASP A 77 -17.34 -8.78 -7.74
N SER A 78 -16.99 -10.01 -7.31
CA SER A 78 -16.64 -10.34 -5.92
C SER A 78 -15.24 -10.97 -5.82
N LEU A 79 -14.57 -10.75 -4.69
CA LEU A 79 -13.23 -11.28 -4.42
C LEU A 79 -13.27 -12.44 -3.43
N GLY A 80 -12.53 -13.51 -3.73
CA GLY A 80 -12.25 -14.57 -2.76
C GLY A 80 -11.18 -14.17 -1.74
N LYS A 81 -11.00 -14.97 -0.67
CA LYS A 81 -10.02 -14.71 0.41
C LYS A 81 -8.62 -14.33 -0.10
N ARG A 82 -8.09 -15.09 -1.06
CA ARG A 82 -6.74 -14.83 -1.61
C ARG A 82 -6.67 -13.50 -2.36
N GLN A 83 -7.68 -13.14 -3.14
CA GLN A 83 -7.72 -11.84 -3.83
C GLN A 83 -7.90 -10.69 -2.84
N MET A 84 -8.75 -10.86 -1.83
CA MET A 84 -8.95 -9.88 -0.76
C MET A 84 -7.65 -9.65 0.03
N TRP A 85 -6.91 -10.72 0.34
CA TRP A 85 -5.59 -10.60 0.96
C TRP A 85 -4.63 -9.78 0.10
N ARG A 86 -4.55 -10.04 -1.20
CA ARG A 86 -3.70 -9.25 -2.10
C ARG A 86 -4.16 -7.79 -2.20
N PHE A 87 -5.48 -7.55 -2.22
CA PHE A 87 -6.08 -6.22 -2.23
C PHE A 87 -5.67 -5.39 -1.00
N ILE A 88 -5.77 -5.96 0.21
CA ILE A 88 -5.36 -5.29 1.45
C ILE A 88 -3.85 -5.16 1.54
N ARG A 89 -3.11 -6.22 1.21
CA ARG A 89 -1.65 -6.25 1.19
C ARG A 89 -1.09 -5.14 0.31
N ALA A 90 -1.64 -4.92 -0.88
CA ALA A 90 -1.13 -3.90 -1.79
C ALA A 90 -1.09 -2.51 -1.16
N PHE A 91 -2.14 -2.10 -0.45
CA PHE A 91 -2.15 -0.84 0.27
C PHE A 91 -1.23 -0.86 1.50
N ARG A 92 -1.22 -1.96 2.24
CA ARG A 92 -0.39 -2.06 3.45
C ARG A 92 1.10 -2.00 3.14
N THR A 93 1.55 -2.68 2.08
CA THR A 93 2.94 -2.71 1.64
C THR A 93 3.44 -1.31 1.29
N VAL A 94 2.70 -0.56 0.44
CA VAL A 94 3.14 0.80 0.07
C VAL A 94 3.14 1.76 1.26
N LEU A 95 2.18 1.65 2.17
CA LEU A 95 2.17 2.45 3.40
C LEU A 95 3.34 2.08 4.33
N ASN A 96 3.74 0.81 4.37
CA ASN A 96 4.91 0.38 5.13
C ASN A 96 6.21 0.93 4.55
N VAL A 97 6.31 0.96 3.22
CA VAL A 97 7.45 1.59 2.53
C VAL A 97 7.52 3.06 2.87
N ILE A 98 6.41 3.79 2.80
CA ILE A 98 6.39 5.22 3.12
C ILE A 98 6.78 5.47 4.58
N ALA A 99 6.36 4.60 5.51
CA ALA A 99 6.66 4.68 6.93
C ALA A 99 8.08 4.19 7.30
N SER A 100 8.87 3.74 6.33
CA SER A 100 10.21 3.22 6.57
C SER A 100 11.24 4.33 6.66
N ALA A 101 12.21 4.18 7.57
CA ALA A 101 13.29 5.16 7.76
C ALA A 101 14.10 5.38 6.48
N GLU A 102 14.16 4.40 5.59
CA GLU A 102 14.82 4.46 4.29
C GLU A 102 14.13 5.39 3.31
N PHE A 103 12.80 5.47 3.41
CA PHE A 103 12.03 6.40 2.62
C PHE A 103 12.21 7.83 3.14
N ALA A 104 12.43 8.01 4.45
CA ALA A 104 12.78 9.30 5.06
C ALA A 104 14.23 9.74 4.76
N ASN A 105 15.19 8.82 4.90
CA ASN A 105 16.62 9.08 4.78
C ASN A 105 17.04 9.13 3.31
N SER A 106 16.69 10.22 2.63
CA SER A 106 17.06 10.46 1.23
C SER A 106 18.53 10.87 1.03
N ASP A 107 19.30 11.03 2.11
CA ASP A 107 20.70 11.46 2.05
C ASP A 107 21.61 10.50 1.27
N LEU A 108 22.55 11.09 0.56
CA LEU A 108 23.35 10.48 -0.51
C LEU A 108 24.38 9.43 -0.02
N SER A 109 24.62 9.32 1.28
CA SER A 109 25.77 8.59 1.85
C SER A 109 25.69 7.06 1.72
N THR A 110 24.52 6.47 1.55
CA THR A 110 24.36 5.00 1.51
C THR A 110 24.64 4.37 0.14
N PHE A 111 24.93 5.16 -0.90
CA PHE A 111 25.31 4.64 -2.23
C PHE A 111 26.80 4.80 -2.55
N SER A 112 27.57 5.48 -1.70
CA SER A 112 29.03 5.47 -1.83
C SER A 112 29.56 4.16 -1.26
N GLY A 113 29.80 3.20 -2.16
CA GLY A 113 30.36 1.87 -1.94
C GLY A 113 31.36 1.73 -0.79
N SER A 114 30.86 1.57 0.43
CA SER A 114 31.57 0.85 1.49
C SER A 114 31.37 -0.64 1.19
N SER A 115 32.45 -1.22 0.67
CA SER A 115 32.61 -2.61 0.31
C SER A 115 32.44 -3.55 1.52
N SER A 116 31.19 -3.80 1.90
CA SER A 116 30.73 -4.97 2.66
C SER A 116 29.37 -5.37 2.10
N SER A 117 29.38 -6.38 1.23
CA SER A 117 28.22 -7.12 0.68
C SER A 117 26.89 -6.34 0.56
N ASN A 118 26.68 -5.70 -0.60
CA ASN A 118 25.35 -5.20 -1.06
C ASN A 118 24.23 -6.27 -0.98
N GLU A 119 24.57 -7.55 -0.80
CA GLU A 119 23.63 -8.63 -0.53
C GLU A 119 22.88 -8.50 0.81
N ASP A 120 23.46 -7.89 1.84
CA ASP A 120 22.93 -8.02 3.21
C ASP A 120 21.84 -6.99 3.54
N ILE A 121 21.94 -5.78 2.99
CA ILE A 121 20.93 -4.71 3.18
C ILE A 121 19.63 -5.07 2.42
N GLY A 122 19.74 -5.57 1.19
CA GLY A 122 18.57 -6.02 0.40
C GLY A 122 17.83 -7.21 1.02
N LYS A 123 18.57 -8.15 1.64
CA LYS A 123 18.01 -9.33 2.34
C LYS A 123 17.30 -8.97 3.66
N LEU A 124 17.74 -7.92 4.35
CA LEU A 124 17.10 -7.39 5.55
C LEU A 124 15.76 -6.72 5.24
N TYR A 125 15.69 -5.91 4.16
CA TYR A 125 14.43 -5.34 3.66
C TYR A 125 13.42 -6.41 3.26
N GLU A 126 13.89 -7.45 2.56
CA GLU A 126 13.06 -8.53 2.02
C GLU A 126 12.34 -9.34 3.11
N ARG A 127 12.95 -9.53 4.30
CA ARG A 127 12.43 -10.45 5.33
C ARG A 127 11.58 -9.82 6.41
N VAL A 128 11.90 -8.60 6.88
CA VAL A 128 11.23 -8.02 8.06
C VAL A 128 9.94 -7.27 7.69
N THR A 129 9.92 -6.60 6.51
CA THR A 129 8.74 -5.82 6.08
C THR A 129 7.65 -6.67 5.45
N ASN A 130 7.97 -7.77 4.76
CA ASN A 130 6.96 -8.59 4.08
C ASN A 130 6.26 -9.59 5.00
N GLN A 131 6.99 -10.26 5.91
CA GLN A 131 6.40 -11.29 6.76
C GLN A 131 5.38 -10.68 7.74
N SER A 132 5.73 -9.57 8.38
CA SER A 132 4.81 -8.85 9.30
C SER A 132 3.58 -8.30 8.58
N VAL A 133 3.74 -7.78 7.35
CA VAL A 133 2.62 -7.33 6.52
C VAL A 133 1.72 -8.48 6.13
N ASP A 134 2.29 -9.63 5.75
CA ASP A 134 1.53 -10.80 5.32
C ASP A 134 0.70 -11.40 6.45
N ASP A 135 1.28 -11.50 7.66
CA ASP A 135 0.60 -12.00 8.86
C ASP A 135 -0.55 -11.08 9.28
N VAL A 136 -0.30 -9.76 9.32
CA VAL A 136 -1.33 -8.76 9.62
C VAL A 136 -2.45 -8.80 8.59
N CYS A 137 -2.13 -8.84 7.30
CA CYS A 137 -3.13 -8.91 6.22
C CYS A 137 -3.92 -10.22 6.27
N THR A 138 -3.29 -11.34 6.62
CA THR A 138 -3.98 -12.62 6.80
C THR A 138 -5.02 -12.52 7.91
N SER A 139 -4.62 -12.01 9.08
CA SER A 139 -5.54 -11.82 10.22
C SER A 139 -6.71 -10.88 9.88
N ILE A 140 -6.45 -9.79 9.16
CA ILE A 140 -7.49 -8.85 8.72
C ILE A 140 -8.52 -9.55 7.83
N VAL A 141 -8.05 -10.31 6.84
CA VAL A 141 -8.94 -11.03 5.90
C VAL A 141 -9.73 -12.12 6.62
N GLU A 142 -9.12 -12.82 7.57
CA GLU A 142 -9.85 -13.81 8.37
C GLU A 142 -11.01 -13.15 9.14
N LYS A 143 -10.76 -12.00 9.77
CA LYS A 143 -11.81 -11.23 10.47
C LYS A 143 -12.91 -10.74 9.52
N MET A 144 -12.54 -10.23 8.34
CA MET A 144 -13.48 -9.81 7.29
C MET A 144 -14.45 -10.94 6.89
N PHE A 145 -13.91 -12.14 6.60
CA PHE A 145 -14.72 -13.26 6.16
C PHE A 145 -15.48 -13.93 7.32
N ALA A 146 -14.96 -13.90 8.55
CA ALA A 146 -15.71 -14.32 9.73
C ALA A 146 -16.93 -13.41 9.97
N TRP A 147 -16.74 -12.10 9.85
CA TRP A 147 -17.83 -11.12 9.93
C TRP A 147 -18.86 -11.34 8.83
N LEU A 148 -18.42 -11.57 7.59
CA LEU A 148 -19.30 -11.81 6.45
C LEU A 148 -20.19 -13.04 6.66
N ASN A 149 -19.59 -14.14 7.11
CA ASN A 149 -20.29 -15.39 7.39
C ASN A 149 -21.25 -15.30 8.58
N SER A 150 -20.99 -14.37 9.51
CA SER A 150 -21.87 -14.12 10.66
C SER A 150 -23.02 -13.17 10.33
N SER A 151 -22.79 -12.23 9.40
CA SER A 151 -23.77 -11.21 8.98
C SER A 151 -24.75 -11.72 7.92
N SER A 152 -24.43 -12.83 7.25
CA SER A 152 -25.27 -13.43 6.23
C SER A 152 -26.46 -14.18 6.85
N ASN A 153 -27.57 -13.49 7.10
CA ASN A 153 -28.92 -14.08 7.12
C ASN A 153 -29.40 -14.46 5.69
N LYS A 154 -28.48 -14.69 4.74
CA LYS A 154 -28.80 -14.97 3.33
C LYS A 154 -29.14 -16.45 3.18
N SER A 155 -30.44 -16.70 3.01
CA SER A 155 -31.08 -17.97 2.71
C SER A 155 -30.29 -18.83 1.72
N SER A 156 -30.02 -20.08 2.11
CA SER A 156 -29.98 -21.35 1.37
C SER A 156 -29.46 -21.46 -0.08
N SER A 157 -28.92 -20.41 -0.69
CA SER A 157 -28.47 -20.43 -2.09
C SER A 157 -26.94 -20.48 -2.17
N GLY A 158 -26.43 -21.72 -2.10
CA GLY A 158 -25.14 -22.14 -2.66
C GLY A 158 -23.89 -21.89 -1.81
N ASP A 159 -23.27 -22.97 -1.34
CA ASP A 159 -21.97 -22.98 -0.63
C ASP A 159 -20.82 -22.24 -1.36
N ILE A 160 -20.97 -21.96 -2.65
CA ILE A 160 -19.97 -21.26 -3.49
C ILE A 160 -19.84 -19.77 -3.11
N LEU A 161 -20.89 -19.13 -2.57
CA LEU A 161 -20.85 -17.72 -2.18
C LEU A 161 -20.34 -17.49 -0.75
N LYS A 162 -20.22 -18.54 0.08
CA LYS A 162 -19.80 -18.45 1.50
C LYS A 162 -18.35 -17.99 1.74
N ASN A 163 -17.60 -17.69 0.68
CA ASN A 163 -16.21 -17.24 0.78
C ASN A 163 -15.88 -16.18 -0.27
N ARG A 164 -16.88 -15.34 -0.62
CA ARG A 164 -16.69 -14.21 -1.54
C ARG A 164 -17.25 -12.93 -0.96
N MET A 165 -16.49 -11.86 -1.08
CA MET A 165 -16.84 -10.53 -0.58
C MET A 165 -17.00 -9.60 -1.77
N THR A 166 -18.13 -8.90 -1.89
CA THR A 166 -18.32 -7.80 -2.85
C THR A 166 -17.71 -6.50 -2.30
N PHE A 167 -17.59 -5.47 -3.14
CA PHE A 167 -17.16 -4.15 -2.65
C PHE A 167 -18.13 -3.55 -1.63
N GLU A 168 -19.44 -3.79 -1.79
CA GLU A 168 -20.47 -3.36 -0.85
C GLU A 168 -20.33 -4.07 0.50
N ASP A 169 -20.11 -5.39 0.49
CA ASP A 169 -19.85 -6.15 1.72
C ASP A 169 -18.60 -5.61 2.45
N PHE A 170 -17.53 -5.28 1.71
CA PHE A 170 -16.32 -4.67 2.27
C PHE A 170 -16.58 -3.28 2.85
N ALA A 171 -17.32 -2.42 2.14
CA ALA A 171 -17.67 -1.07 2.60
C ALA A 171 -18.55 -1.10 3.86
N GLN A 172 -19.49 -2.04 3.93
CA GLN A 172 -20.32 -2.28 5.10
C GLN A 172 -19.47 -2.77 6.28
N TRP A 173 -18.62 -3.78 6.07
CA TRP A 173 -17.68 -4.26 7.09
C TRP A 173 -16.81 -3.12 7.62
N TYR A 174 -16.26 -2.29 6.73
CA TYR A 174 -15.42 -1.15 7.12
C TYR A 174 -16.17 -0.16 8.01
N THR A 175 -17.43 0.14 7.67
CA THR A 175 -18.28 1.07 8.42
C THR A 175 -18.64 0.55 9.81
N VAL A 176 -18.89 -0.76 9.94
CA VAL A 176 -19.32 -1.38 11.20
C VAL A 176 -18.14 -1.63 12.15
N GLU A 177 -17.05 -2.21 11.63
CA GLU A 177 -15.94 -2.70 12.46
C GLU A 177 -14.57 -2.38 11.85
N GLY A 178 -14.44 -2.45 10.52
CA GLY A 178 -13.14 -2.38 9.86
C GLY A 178 -12.40 -1.06 10.07
N PHE A 179 -13.10 0.07 10.29
CA PHE A 179 -12.45 1.35 10.63
C PHE A 179 -11.64 1.30 11.92
N ARG A 180 -11.94 0.36 12.83
CA ARG A 180 -11.17 0.13 14.07
C ARG A 180 -10.01 -0.83 13.85
N ILE A 181 -10.11 -1.73 12.86
CA ILE A 181 -9.11 -2.76 12.59
C ILE A 181 -8.04 -2.26 11.60
N ILE A 182 -8.45 -1.51 10.58
CA ILE A 182 -7.56 -0.97 9.55
C ILE A 182 -7.75 0.54 9.32
N PRO A 183 -7.65 1.37 10.38
CA PRO A 183 -7.80 2.83 10.28
C PRO A 183 -6.77 3.47 9.33
N TRP A 184 -5.64 2.82 9.10
CA TRP A 184 -4.60 3.25 8.17
C TRP A 184 -5.10 3.33 6.70
N LEU A 185 -6.23 2.70 6.34
CA LEU A 185 -6.85 2.93 5.02
C LEU A 185 -7.35 4.36 4.82
N GLU A 186 -7.51 5.15 5.88
CA GLU A 186 -7.79 6.58 5.75
C GLU A 186 -6.66 7.33 5.04
N LEU A 187 -5.42 6.83 5.11
CA LEU A 187 -4.27 7.37 4.38
C LEU A 187 -4.35 7.13 2.87
N LEU A 188 -5.33 6.41 2.36
CA LEU A 188 -5.56 6.40 0.91
C LEU A 188 -6.04 7.76 0.40
N ASP A 189 -6.55 8.61 1.27
CA ASP A 189 -6.89 9.98 0.94
C ASP A 189 -5.69 10.91 1.18
N LEU A 190 -5.03 11.34 0.10
CA LEU A 190 -3.84 12.22 0.17
C LEU A 190 -4.11 13.53 0.90
N ARG A 191 -5.38 13.99 0.98
CA ARG A 191 -5.75 15.18 1.72
C ARG A 191 -5.52 15.04 3.23
N LYS A 192 -5.47 13.80 3.72
CA LYS A 192 -5.24 13.53 5.14
C LYS A 192 -3.77 13.60 5.55
N TRP A 193 -2.82 13.47 4.61
CA TRP A 193 -1.39 13.35 4.92
C TRP A 193 -0.71 14.61 5.47
N ARG A 194 -1.46 15.66 5.77
CA ARG A 194 -0.96 16.94 6.25
C ARG A 194 0.31 17.46 5.55
N MET A 195 0.33 17.38 4.22
CA MET A 195 1.52 17.67 3.40
C MET A 195 1.92 19.15 3.46
N THR A 196 2.97 19.48 4.22
CA THR A 196 3.47 20.83 4.55
C THR A 196 3.52 21.79 3.33
N TYR A 197 3.95 21.29 2.16
CA TYR A 197 4.11 22.09 0.95
C TYR A 197 2.98 21.99 -0.08
N LEU A 198 1.92 21.19 0.15
CA LEU A 198 0.69 21.25 -0.66
C LEU A 198 -0.28 22.32 -0.13
N TYR A 199 -0.09 22.78 1.10
CA TYR A 199 -0.91 23.79 1.76
C TYR A 199 -0.83 25.19 1.15
N GLN A 200 0.16 25.48 0.30
CA GLN A 200 0.14 26.74 -0.45
C GLN A 200 -1.00 26.80 -1.49
N PHE A 201 -1.75 25.70 -1.68
CA PHE A 201 -2.94 25.61 -2.53
C PHE A 201 -4.26 25.36 -1.76
N PHE A 202 -4.25 25.26 -0.43
CA PHE A 202 -5.44 25.06 0.41
C PHE A 202 -5.45 26.04 1.60
N SER A 203 -6.60 26.59 1.99
CA SER A 203 -6.69 27.73 2.91
C SER A 203 -6.09 27.47 4.32
N GLU A 204 -5.36 28.47 4.84
CA GLU A 204 -4.60 28.49 6.12
C GLU A 204 -5.37 28.19 7.41
N SER A 205 -6.71 28.20 7.41
CA SER A 205 -7.53 28.21 8.63
C SER A 205 -7.57 26.89 9.44
N GLN A 206 -6.78 25.87 9.09
CA GLN A 206 -6.78 24.56 9.74
C GLN A 206 -5.41 24.12 10.30
N LEU A 207 -4.41 25.01 10.38
CA LEU A 207 -3.01 24.65 10.59
C LEU A 207 -2.38 25.22 11.88
N LEU A 208 -2.94 24.88 13.04
CA LEU A 208 -2.25 25.07 14.31
C LEU A 208 -2.08 23.72 15.01
N THR A 209 -0.84 23.25 15.06
CA THR A 209 -0.10 23.01 16.31
C THR A 209 1.37 22.74 15.96
N THR A 210 2.24 23.60 16.49
CA THR A 210 3.69 23.43 16.59
C THR A 210 4.00 22.77 17.92
N GLU A 211 4.85 21.74 17.94
CA GLU A 211 6.01 21.62 18.83
C GLU A 211 6.83 20.39 18.44
N SER A 212 8.14 20.54 18.54
CA SER A 212 9.16 19.60 18.08
C SER A 212 9.56 18.63 19.20
N ASP A 213 9.31 17.34 18.97
CA ASP A 213 10.04 16.18 19.53
C ASP A 213 9.63 14.95 18.70
N GLU A 214 10.28 14.67 17.56
CA GLU A 214 10.06 13.51 16.65
C GLU A 214 8.65 12.86 16.67
N GLU A 215 7.59 13.66 16.70
CA GLU A 215 6.26 13.15 16.99
C GLU A 215 5.70 12.53 15.71
N SER A 216 5.20 11.30 15.81
CA SER A 216 4.52 10.66 14.69
C SER A 216 3.31 11.50 14.29
N VAL A 217 3.30 12.00 13.06
CA VAL A 217 2.16 12.67 12.42
C VAL A 217 0.94 11.74 12.37
N PHE A 218 1.19 10.45 12.13
CA PHE A 218 0.19 9.39 12.25
C PHE A 218 0.77 8.18 12.96
N GLU A 219 -0.03 7.57 13.82
CA GLU A 219 0.30 6.33 14.51
C GLU A 219 -0.91 5.40 14.52
N PHE A 220 -0.72 4.13 14.12
CA PHE A 220 -1.77 3.12 14.12
C PHE A 220 -1.28 1.81 14.71
N LEU A 221 -1.99 1.30 15.73
CA LEU A 221 -1.82 -0.08 16.19
C LEU A 221 -2.29 -1.06 15.10
N LEU A 222 -1.45 -2.03 14.77
CA LEU A 222 -1.69 -3.01 13.70
C LEU A 222 -2.25 -4.32 14.23
N ASN A 223 -1.85 -4.72 15.44
CA ASN A 223 -2.28 -5.94 16.09
C ASN A 223 -2.13 -5.83 17.62
N GLY A 224 -2.57 -6.87 18.33
CA GLY A 224 -2.47 -6.96 19.80
C GLY A 224 -1.03 -7.13 20.31
N ASP A 225 -0.07 -7.41 19.42
CA ASP A 225 1.34 -7.62 19.77
C ASP A 225 2.13 -6.29 19.87
N GLY A 226 1.45 -5.15 19.71
CA GLY A 226 2.06 -3.82 19.80
C GLY A 226 2.78 -3.36 18.54
N ASN A 227 2.58 -4.04 17.39
CA ASN A 227 3.12 -3.54 16.13
C ASN A 227 2.40 -2.25 15.74
N VAL A 228 3.16 -1.24 15.32
CA VAL A 228 2.68 0.10 15.01
C VAL A 228 3.09 0.52 13.59
N LEU A 229 2.19 1.18 12.88
CA LEU A 229 2.52 1.98 11.69
C LEU A 229 2.66 3.44 12.12
N ALA A 230 3.89 3.94 12.16
CA ALA A 230 4.21 5.33 12.53
C ALA A 230 4.71 6.10 11.30
N ILE A 231 4.17 7.30 11.08
CA ILE A 231 4.54 8.20 9.99
C ILE A 231 4.95 9.53 10.60
N ASN A 232 6.18 9.97 10.39
CA ASN A 232 6.72 11.23 10.88
C ASN A 232 6.68 12.32 9.78
N ALA A 233 7.13 13.53 10.11
CA ALA A 233 7.17 14.65 9.17
C ALA A 233 8.07 14.37 7.94
N ASP A 234 9.21 13.72 8.14
CA ASP A 234 10.15 13.42 7.05
C ASP A 234 9.54 12.45 6.02
N HIS A 235 8.78 11.45 6.46
CA HIS A 235 8.04 10.56 5.55
C HIS A 235 7.05 11.36 4.68
N VAL A 236 6.32 12.30 5.28
CA VAL A 236 5.34 13.16 4.62
C VAL A 236 6.02 14.08 3.60
N ASP A 237 7.15 14.69 3.96
CA ASP A 237 7.89 15.61 3.10
C ASP A 237 8.52 14.88 1.91
N ASN A 238 9.14 13.72 2.12
CA ASN A 238 9.66 12.89 1.03
C ASN A 238 8.55 12.41 0.10
N LEU A 239 7.40 11.97 0.65
CA LEU A 239 6.24 11.59 -0.15
C LEU A 239 5.73 12.77 -0.98
N THR A 240 5.72 13.98 -0.42
CA THR A 240 5.34 15.20 -1.15
C THR A 240 6.24 15.43 -2.36
N VAL A 241 7.55 15.25 -2.22
CA VAL A 241 8.51 15.39 -3.32
C VAL A 241 8.23 14.37 -4.43
N VAL A 242 8.08 13.08 -4.07
CA VAL A 242 7.78 12.00 -5.01
C VAL A 242 6.48 12.28 -5.77
N VAL A 243 5.42 12.63 -5.06
CA VAL A 243 4.10 12.86 -5.63
C VAL A 243 4.10 14.08 -6.56
N LYS A 244 4.73 15.19 -6.17
CA LYS A 244 4.82 16.40 -7.02
C LYS A 244 5.64 16.16 -8.28
N ALA A 245 6.80 15.52 -8.13
CA ALA A 245 7.72 15.25 -9.24
C ALA A 245 7.11 14.33 -10.30
N THR A 246 6.37 13.32 -9.86
CA THR A 246 5.74 12.34 -10.76
C THR A 246 4.44 12.85 -11.38
N GLY A 247 3.79 13.85 -10.77
CA GLY A 247 2.48 14.35 -11.20
C GLY A 247 1.32 13.38 -10.96
N ILE A 248 1.55 12.24 -10.32
CA ILE A 248 0.55 11.16 -10.17
C ILE A 248 -0.68 11.63 -9.38
N TYR A 249 -0.53 12.56 -8.42
CA TYR A 249 -1.65 13.14 -7.66
C TYR A 249 -2.66 13.92 -8.51
N THR A 250 -2.32 14.27 -9.74
CA THR A 250 -3.24 14.95 -10.66
C THR A 250 -4.13 13.94 -11.40
N LEU A 251 -3.71 12.68 -11.46
CA LEU A 251 -4.37 11.63 -12.21
C LEU A 251 -5.40 10.91 -11.34
N PRO A 252 -6.62 10.66 -11.84
CA PRO A 252 -7.58 9.81 -11.14
C PRO A 252 -7.11 8.34 -11.19
N PRO A 253 -7.52 7.48 -10.24
CA PRO A 253 -7.02 6.11 -10.14
C PRO A 253 -7.23 5.33 -11.44
N ARG A 254 -8.42 5.48 -12.06
CA ARG A 254 -8.76 4.89 -13.37
C ARG A 254 -7.74 5.13 -14.49
N HIS A 255 -6.95 6.21 -14.46
CA HIS A 255 -5.95 6.49 -15.49
C HIS A 255 -4.64 5.74 -15.26
N ILE A 256 -4.32 5.40 -14.02
CA ILE A 256 -3.16 4.57 -13.68
C ILE A 256 -3.33 3.16 -14.24
N PHE A 257 -4.56 2.66 -14.23
CA PHE A 257 -4.90 1.29 -14.64
C PHE A 257 -5.17 1.12 -16.14
N LYS A 258 -5.33 2.20 -16.93
CA LYS A 258 -5.61 2.10 -18.38
C LYS A 258 -4.43 1.54 -19.20
N SER A 259 -3.26 1.47 -18.58
CA SER A 259 -2.00 1.03 -19.20
C SER A 259 -1.72 -0.47 -19.00
N LEU A 260 -2.62 -1.20 -18.34
CA LEU A 260 -2.61 -2.66 -18.17
C LEU A 260 -3.60 -3.33 -19.13
#